data_AF-A0A838YKC5-F1
#
_entry.id   AF-A0A838YKC5-F1
#
_cell.length_a   1.000
_cell.length_b   1.000
_cell.length_c   1.000
_cell.angle_alpha   90.00
_cell.angle_beta   90.00
_cell.angle_gamma   90.00
#
_symmetry.space_group_name_H-M   'P 1'
#
loop_
_entity.id
_entity.type
_entity.pdbx_description
1 polymer ?
#
loop_
_entity_poly.entity_id
_entity_poly.type
_entity_poly.pdbx_seq_one_letter_code
_entity_poly.pdbx_strand_id
1 'polypeptide(L)'
;MKNRQITIVAITSITILLTISTTYYNLDIIEAFAGVTLDNDNVAKTILIRINPTGTNIEKTFDSFSRIGFVSGENNFLLESVPSKDKKPFYDLVKKSLAVKNSDIKNKGMNISIDIFSGDGEIIETLIYRDCDVIEYFVHGVDSKGKIFFVENEGTVEIREVTKFECRSFTIGIDYTEEEIEEIKQSITIIERSIFETGGDDPYFSVNPVNGTEGELFYNSDTNRLQKFVNGEWMDISGVGGPPSPRR
;
A
#
# COMPACT_ATOMS: atom_id res chain seq x y z
N MET A 1 -43.16 -4.21 -56.94
CA MET A 1 -42.77 -4.00 -58.35
C MET A 1 -42.28 -2.57 -58.52
N LYS A 2 -41.15 -2.41 -59.25
CA LYS A 2 -40.56 -1.16 -59.79
C LYS A 2 -40.07 -0.12 -58.74
N ASN A 3 -38.79 -0.05 -58.38
CA ASN A 3 -37.55 0.19 -59.15
C ASN A 3 -37.33 1.67 -59.56
N ARG A 4 -36.17 2.19 -59.12
CA ARG A 4 -35.37 3.36 -59.62
C ARG A 4 -35.85 4.77 -59.23
N GLN A 5 -34.98 5.75 -58.92
CA GLN A 5 -33.65 6.04 -59.47
C GLN A 5 -32.63 6.59 -58.44
N ILE A 6 -31.36 6.33 -58.77
CA ILE A 6 -30.15 6.98 -58.26
C ILE A 6 -29.98 8.32 -58.97
N THR A 7 -29.65 9.38 -58.24
CA THR A 7 -29.11 10.62 -58.82
C THR A 7 -27.77 10.90 -58.16
N ILE A 8 -26.71 10.77 -58.96
CA ILE A 8 -25.37 11.27 -58.65
C ILE A 8 -25.35 12.71 -59.14
N VAL A 9 -25.11 13.66 -58.25
CA VAL A 9 -24.73 15.04 -58.61
C VAL A 9 -23.32 15.27 -58.08
N ALA A 10 -22.37 15.29 -59.01
CA ALA A 10 -21.04 15.82 -58.76
C ALA A 10 -21.15 17.35 -58.65
N ILE A 11 -20.72 17.91 -57.53
CA ILE A 11 -20.52 19.36 -57.39
C ILE A 11 -19.02 19.60 -57.28
N THR A 12 -18.49 20.19 -58.34
CA THR A 12 -17.18 20.78 -58.44
C THR A 12 -17.06 22.01 -57.54
N SER A 13 -15.99 22.03 -56.75
CA SER A 13 -15.20 23.16 -56.30
C SER A 13 -15.91 24.39 -55.71
N ILE A 14 -15.80 24.55 -54.38
CA ILE A 14 -15.61 25.86 -53.76
C ILE A 14 -14.46 25.74 -52.75
N THR A 15 -13.35 26.38 -53.10
CA THR A 15 -12.22 26.67 -52.23
C THR A 15 -12.68 27.56 -51.07
N ILE A 16 -12.77 27.00 -49.88
CA ILE A 16 -12.85 27.77 -48.64
C ILE A 16 -11.45 27.78 -48.04
N LEU A 17 -10.84 28.96 -48.03
CA LEU A 17 -9.69 29.29 -47.19
C LEU A 17 -10.09 29.02 -45.73
N LEU A 18 -9.76 27.84 -45.19
CA LEU A 18 -9.63 27.67 -43.76
C LEU A 18 -8.22 28.10 -43.38
N THR A 19 -8.14 29.29 -42.78
CA THR A 19 -7.01 29.73 -41.97
C THR A 19 -6.59 28.61 -41.02
N ILE A 20 -5.38 28.11 -41.22
CA ILE A 20 -4.70 27.21 -40.31
C ILE A 20 -4.37 28.03 -39.06
N SER A 21 -5.29 28.08 -38.10
CA SER A 21 -4.92 28.35 -36.71
C SER A 21 -4.41 27.05 -36.14
N THR A 22 -3.09 26.82 -36.24
CA THR A 22 -2.40 25.87 -35.38
C THR A 22 -2.40 26.42 -33.97
N THR A 23 -3.52 26.29 -33.25
CA THR A 23 -3.44 26.15 -31.80
C THR A 23 -2.78 24.80 -31.57
N TYR A 24 -1.48 24.84 -31.25
CA TYR A 24 -0.81 23.76 -30.53
C TYR A 24 -1.57 23.59 -29.21
N TYR A 25 -2.64 22.81 -29.25
CA TYR A 25 -3.07 22.10 -28.07
C TYR A 25 -1.99 21.06 -27.84
N ASN A 26 -1.07 21.36 -26.92
CA ASN A 26 -0.50 20.30 -26.10
C ASN A 26 -1.68 19.69 -25.35
N LEU A 27 -2.36 18.76 -26.02
CA LEU A 27 -2.99 17.64 -25.39
C LEU A 27 -1.83 16.79 -24.86
N ASP A 28 -1.19 17.27 -23.80
CA ASP A 28 -0.83 16.38 -22.71
C ASP A 28 -2.16 15.84 -22.21
N ILE A 29 -2.72 14.88 -22.97
CA ILE A 29 -3.55 13.86 -22.38
C ILE A 29 -2.61 13.29 -21.35
N ILE A 30 -2.82 13.70 -20.11
CA ILE A 30 -2.45 12.92 -18.95
C ILE A 30 -3.17 11.60 -19.22
N GLU A 31 -2.49 10.68 -19.92
CA GLU A 31 -2.79 9.26 -19.83
C GLU A 31 -2.58 8.97 -18.35
N ALA A 32 -3.65 9.14 -17.58
CA ALA A 32 -3.78 8.41 -16.35
C ALA A 32 -3.65 6.96 -16.79
N PHE A 33 -2.46 6.38 -16.57
CA PHE A 33 -2.31 4.95 -16.49
C PHE A 33 -3.25 4.54 -15.35
N ALA A 34 -4.51 4.27 -15.69
CA ALA A 34 -5.31 3.37 -14.89
C ALA A 34 -4.43 2.13 -14.82
N GLY A 35 -3.83 1.88 -13.65
CA GLY A 35 -3.07 0.66 -13.42
C GLY A 35 -3.90 -0.53 -13.91
N VAL A 36 -3.22 -1.60 -14.31
CA VAL A 36 -3.88 -2.84 -14.73
C VAL A 36 -5.11 -3.10 -13.85
N THR A 37 -6.29 -3.17 -14.47
CA THR A 37 -7.53 -3.49 -13.76
C THR A 37 -7.28 -4.77 -12.98
N LEU A 38 -7.32 -4.69 -11.66
CA LEU A 38 -7.07 -5.85 -10.81
C LEU A 38 -8.14 -6.90 -11.10
N ASP A 39 -7.69 -8.15 -11.25
CA ASP A 39 -8.59 -9.28 -11.43
C ASP A 39 -9.50 -9.41 -10.21
N ASN A 40 -10.78 -9.71 -10.44
CA ASN A 40 -11.75 -9.92 -9.38
C ASN A 40 -11.34 -11.05 -8.43
N ASP A 41 -10.60 -12.03 -8.94
CA ASP A 41 -10.10 -13.15 -8.17
C ASP A 41 -8.96 -12.71 -7.23
N ASN A 42 -8.18 -11.70 -7.63
CA ASN A 42 -6.99 -11.24 -6.89
C ASN A 42 -7.24 -10.05 -5.96
N VAL A 43 -8.41 -9.40 -6.02
CA VAL A 43 -8.74 -8.28 -5.12
C VAL A 43 -9.26 -8.79 -3.78
N ALA A 44 -8.97 -8.06 -2.70
CA ALA A 44 -9.53 -8.32 -1.39
C ALA A 44 -11.08 -8.29 -1.44
N LYS A 45 -11.72 -9.35 -0.96
CA LYS A 45 -13.19 -9.48 -0.89
C LYS A 45 -13.71 -9.59 0.54
N THR A 46 -13.01 -10.30 1.40
CA THR A 46 -13.47 -10.65 2.75
C THR A 46 -12.37 -10.52 3.77
N ILE A 47 -12.76 -10.32 5.04
CA ILE A 47 -11.84 -10.29 6.18
C ILE A 47 -12.31 -11.30 7.23
N LEU A 48 -11.37 -12.00 7.84
CA LEU A 48 -11.62 -12.88 8.97
C LEU A 48 -10.86 -12.39 10.19
N ILE A 49 -11.59 -12.09 11.26
CA ILE A 49 -10.99 -11.64 12.52
C ILE A 49 -10.84 -12.84 13.44
N ARG A 50 -9.61 -13.14 13.84
CA ARG A 50 -9.28 -14.17 14.83
C ARG A 50 -8.82 -13.51 16.12
N ILE A 51 -9.51 -13.78 17.23
CA ILE A 51 -9.22 -13.20 18.53
C ILE A 51 -8.85 -14.31 19.50
N ASN A 52 -7.68 -14.17 20.13
CA ASN A 52 -7.18 -15.08 21.15
C ASN A 52 -6.86 -14.30 22.44
N PRO A 53 -7.68 -14.44 23.50
CA PRO A 53 -7.40 -13.83 24.80
C PRO A 53 -6.08 -14.33 25.39
N THR A 54 -5.24 -13.40 25.87
CA THR A 54 -3.89 -13.73 26.35
C THR A 54 -3.95 -14.68 27.55
N GLY A 55 -3.14 -15.74 27.48
CA GLY A 55 -3.12 -16.80 28.49
C GLY A 55 -4.23 -17.84 28.34
N THR A 56 -4.91 -17.86 27.19
CA THR A 56 -5.82 -18.93 26.80
C THR A 56 -5.36 -19.55 25.48
N ASN A 57 -5.84 -20.76 25.17
CA ASN A 57 -5.69 -21.38 23.85
C ASN A 57 -7.01 -21.33 23.06
N ILE A 58 -7.88 -20.39 23.42
CA ILE A 58 -9.21 -20.27 22.83
C ILE A 58 -9.13 -19.20 21.75
N GLU A 59 -9.21 -19.62 20.50
CA GLU A 59 -9.38 -18.71 19.37
C GLU A 59 -10.86 -18.58 19.02
N LYS A 60 -11.31 -17.35 18.77
CA LYS A 60 -12.64 -17.05 18.26
C LYS A 60 -12.52 -16.35 16.92
N THR A 61 -13.35 -16.75 15.97
CA THR A 61 -13.34 -16.22 14.61
C THR A 61 -14.61 -15.43 14.32
N PHE A 62 -14.49 -14.33 13.57
CA PHE A 62 -15.59 -13.46 13.17
C PHE A 62 -15.38 -12.97 11.73
N ASP A 63 -16.34 -13.25 10.85
CA ASP A 63 -16.33 -12.90 9.42
C ASP A 63 -17.32 -11.78 9.07
N SER A 64 -18.15 -11.36 10.03
CA SER A 64 -19.19 -10.33 9.83
C SER A 64 -18.68 -8.89 9.99
N PHE A 65 -17.36 -8.69 9.92
CA PHE A 65 -16.76 -7.36 9.89
C PHE A 65 -16.62 -6.87 8.45
N SER A 66 -17.00 -5.61 8.21
CA SER A 66 -17.02 -5.05 6.86
C SER A 66 -15.80 -4.19 6.57
N ARG A 67 -15.15 -3.66 7.60
CA ARG A 67 -14.06 -2.72 7.44
C ARG A 67 -13.09 -2.72 8.61
N ILE A 68 -11.82 -2.57 8.26
CA ILE A 68 -10.71 -2.23 9.15
C ILE A 68 -10.38 -0.76 8.92
N GLY A 69 -10.16 0.00 10.00
CA GLY A 69 -9.76 1.39 9.92
C GLY A 69 -8.57 1.69 10.81
N PHE A 70 -7.83 2.75 10.46
CA PHE A 70 -6.75 3.27 11.28
C PHE A 70 -7.29 4.29 12.29
N VAL A 71 -6.78 4.24 13.51
CA VAL A 71 -7.01 5.26 14.54
C VAL A 71 -5.67 5.86 14.95
N SER A 72 -5.70 6.96 15.71
CA SER A 72 -4.45 7.59 16.17
C SER A 72 -3.62 6.60 17.00
N GLY A 73 -2.33 6.48 16.67
CA GLY A 73 -1.39 5.53 17.25
C GLY A 73 -0.99 4.43 16.25
N GLU A 74 0.31 4.17 16.14
CA GLU A 74 0.89 3.30 15.10
C GLU A 74 0.37 1.85 15.13
N ASN A 75 -0.04 1.37 16.31
CA ASN A 75 -0.51 0.00 16.53
C ASN A 75 -2.02 -0.08 16.77
N ASN A 76 -2.74 1.03 16.59
CA ASN A 76 -4.14 1.13 16.95
C ASN A 76 -5.01 0.98 15.70
N PHE A 77 -6.12 0.25 15.83
CA PHE A 77 -7.04 0.03 14.72
C PHE A 77 -8.49 0.05 15.21
N LEU A 78 -9.41 0.11 14.25
CA LEU A 78 -10.84 -0.08 14.49
C LEU A 78 -11.41 -1.16 13.59
N LEU A 79 -12.45 -1.80 14.10
CA LEU A 79 -13.33 -2.66 13.32
C LEU A 79 -14.70 -2.00 13.21
N GLU A 80 -15.22 -1.92 11.99
CA GLU A 80 -16.52 -1.35 11.69
C GLU A 80 -17.40 -2.36 10.94
N SER A 81 -18.67 -2.45 11.32
CA SER A 81 -19.63 -3.38 10.72
C SER A 81 -21.07 -3.03 11.11
N VAL A 82 -22.04 -3.78 10.59
CA VAL A 82 -23.45 -3.70 11.03
C VAL A 82 -23.66 -4.59 12.26
N PRO A 83 -24.37 -4.14 13.31
CA PRO A 83 -24.69 -4.99 14.45
C PRO A 83 -25.41 -6.27 14.03
N SER A 84 -24.97 -7.41 14.55
CA SER A 84 -25.49 -8.71 14.12
C SER A 84 -25.56 -9.72 15.27
N LYS A 85 -26.42 -10.73 15.13
CA LYS A 85 -26.65 -11.72 16.21
C LYS A 85 -25.49 -12.69 16.40
N ASP A 86 -24.75 -12.98 15.33
CA ASP A 86 -23.56 -13.83 15.33
C ASP A 86 -22.41 -13.22 16.14
N LYS A 87 -22.32 -11.88 16.24
CA LYS A 87 -21.30 -11.18 17.04
C LYS A 87 -21.57 -11.13 18.54
N LYS A 88 -22.59 -11.80 19.06
CA LYS A 88 -22.81 -11.90 20.52
C LYS A 88 -21.55 -12.28 21.32
N PRO A 89 -20.77 -13.30 20.92
CA PRO A 89 -19.55 -13.67 21.64
C PRO A 89 -18.46 -12.58 21.59
N PHE A 90 -18.46 -11.74 20.55
CA PHE A 90 -17.58 -10.58 20.44
C PHE A 90 -18.03 -9.46 21.39
N TYR A 91 -19.33 -9.16 21.45
CA TYR A 91 -19.87 -8.15 22.38
C TYR A 91 -19.58 -8.48 23.85
N ASP A 92 -19.65 -9.76 24.22
CA ASP A 92 -19.27 -10.21 25.57
C ASP A 92 -17.79 -9.95 25.87
N LEU A 93 -16.92 -10.08 24.86
CA LEU A 93 -15.50 -9.79 24.99
C LEU A 93 -15.26 -8.28 25.12
N VAL A 94 -15.91 -7.46 24.28
CA VAL A 94 -15.86 -5.99 24.36
C VAL A 94 -16.30 -5.50 25.73
N LYS A 95 -17.46 -5.99 26.20
CA LYS A 95 -18.00 -5.66 27.53
C LYS A 95 -17.01 -5.98 28.64
N LYS A 96 -16.39 -7.16 28.61
CA LYS A 96 -15.40 -7.56 29.62
C LYS A 96 -14.16 -6.66 29.58
N SER A 97 -13.61 -6.40 28.41
CA SER A 97 -12.42 -5.55 28.24
C SER A 97 -12.67 -4.12 28.78
N LEU A 98 -13.80 -3.51 28.43
CA LEU A 98 -14.16 -2.17 28.92
C LEU A 98 -14.47 -2.13 30.42
N ALA A 99 -15.06 -3.19 30.99
CA ALA A 99 -15.32 -3.26 32.43
C ALA A 99 -14.02 -3.31 33.25
N VAL A 100 -13.01 -4.05 32.77
CA VAL A 100 -11.71 -4.20 33.47
C VAL A 100 -10.89 -2.92 33.42
N LYS A 101 -10.98 -2.11 32.35
CA LYS A 101 -10.32 -0.80 32.26
C LYS A 101 -10.72 0.16 33.39
N ASN A 102 -11.92 -0.02 33.95
CA ASN A 102 -12.42 0.75 35.09
C ASN A 102 -12.07 0.12 36.45
N SER A 103 -11.16 -0.86 36.48
CA SER A 103 -10.73 -1.58 37.68
C SER A 103 -9.22 -1.60 37.83
N ASP A 104 -8.71 -1.72 39.06
CA ASP A 104 -7.27 -1.84 39.34
C ASP A 104 -6.66 -3.18 38.89
N ILE A 105 -7.47 -4.06 38.29
CA ILE A 105 -7.04 -5.37 37.80
C ILE A 105 -6.51 -5.18 36.38
N LYS A 106 -5.20 -5.43 36.17
CA LYS A 106 -4.64 -5.48 34.81
C LYS A 106 -5.31 -6.60 34.02
N ASN A 107 -6.01 -6.23 32.95
CA ASN A 107 -6.54 -7.20 32.01
C ASN A 107 -5.38 -7.97 31.37
N LYS A 108 -5.58 -9.26 31.12
CA LYS A 108 -4.75 -9.96 30.14
C LYS A 108 -5.34 -9.54 28.80
N GLY A 109 -4.61 -8.74 28.02
CA GLY A 109 -5.07 -8.24 26.72
C GLY A 109 -5.40 -9.38 25.75
N MET A 110 -5.66 -9.08 24.49
CA MET A 110 -5.98 -10.08 23.48
C MET A 110 -5.03 -9.98 22.28
N ASN A 111 -4.71 -11.11 21.67
CA ASN A 111 -4.05 -11.14 20.38
C ASN A 111 -5.13 -11.16 19.30
N ILE A 112 -4.97 -10.34 18.27
CA ILE A 112 -5.93 -10.22 17.18
C ILE A 112 -5.17 -10.42 15.88
N SER A 113 -5.62 -11.37 15.08
CA SER A 113 -5.18 -11.56 13.70
C SER A 113 -6.33 -11.20 12.77
N ILE A 114 -6.02 -10.50 11.69
CA ILE A 114 -7.00 -10.15 10.66
C ILE A 114 -6.48 -10.69 9.34
N ASP A 115 -7.13 -11.73 8.85
CA ASP A 115 -6.78 -12.34 7.57
C ASP A 115 -7.58 -11.63 6.48
N ILE A 116 -6.91 -11.15 5.44
CA ILE A 116 -7.54 -10.50 4.29
C ILE A 116 -7.54 -11.50 3.14
N PHE A 117 -8.72 -11.85 2.66
CA PHE A 117 -8.91 -12.86 1.63
C PHE A 117 -9.17 -12.24 0.25
N SER A 118 -8.56 -12.83 -0.77
CA SER A 118 -8.82 -12.56 -2.18
C SER A 118 -10.17 -13.15 -2.62
N GLY A 119 -10.58 -12.90 -3.87
CA GLY A 119 -11.85 -13.36 -4.42
C GLY A 119 -11.92 -14.87 -4.68
N ASP A 120 -10.76 -15.50 -4.89
CA ASP A 120 -10.62 -16.96 -4.99
C ASP A 120 -10.48 -17.66 -3.62
N GLY A 121 -10.38 -16.89 -2.53
CA GLY A 121 -10.34 -17.38 -1.16
C GLY A 121 -8.93 -17.68 -0.62
N GLU A 122 -7.88 -17.24 -1.30
CA GLU A 122 -6.52 -17.24 -0.75
C GLU A 122 -6.31 -16.08 0.23
N ILE A 123 -5.34 -16.21 1.14
CA ILE A 123 -4.97 -15.13 2.05
C ILE A 123 -3.99 -14.21 1.32
N ILE A 124 -4.35 -12.94 1.17
CA ILE A 124 -3.47 -11.90 0.63
C ILE A 124 -2.44 -11.50 1.69
N GLU A 125 -2.91 -11.20 2.90
CA GLU A 125 -2.06 -10.85 4.03
C GLU A 125 -2.76 -11.10 5.37
N THR A 126 -1.98 -11.28 6.42
CA THR A 126 -2.48 -11.34 7.80
C THR A 126 -1.96 -10.18 8.62
N LEU A 127 -2.85 -9.34 9.15
CA LEU A 127 -2.49 -8.28 10.09
C LEU A 127 -2.47 -8.84 11.52
N ILE A 128 -1.30 -8.82 12.18
CA ILE A 128 -1.09 -9.43 13.49
C ILE A 128 -0.90 -8.35 14.55
N TYR A 129 -1.86 -8.25 15.47
CA TYR A 129 -1.82 -7.34 16.62
C TYR A 129 -1.67 -8.12 17.93
N ARG A 130 -0.82 -7.62 18.84
CA ARG A 130 -0.54 -8.28 20.12
C ARG A 130 -0.88 -7.39 21.32
N ASP A 131 -1.32 -8.06 22.39
CA ASP A 131 -1.65 -7.45 23.69
C ASP A 131 -2.54 -6.22 23.54
N CYS A 132 -3.70 -6.44 22.90
CA CYS A 132 -4.69 -5.42 22.62
C CYS A 132 -5.72 -5.28 23.73
N ASP A 133 -6.18 -4.05 23.94
CA ASP A 133 -7.34 -3.72 24.77
C ASP A 133 -8.37 -2.95 23.95
N VAL A 134 -9.64 -3.13 24.30
CA VAL A 134 -10.72 -2.32 23.73
C VAL A 134 -10.71 -0.96 24.42
N ILE A 135 -10.52 0.10 23.64
CA ILE A 135 -10.51 1.46 24.16
C ILE A 135 -11.86 2.16 24.03
N GLU A 136 -12.65 1.78 23.03
CA GLU A 136 -13.94 2.42 22.75
C GLU A 136 -14.86 1.48 21.97
N TYR A 137 -16.15 1.56 22.27
CA TYR A 137 -17.22 0.94 21.48
C TYR A 137 -18.37 1.94 21.35
N PHE A 138 -18.85 2.17 20.14
CA PHE A 138 -20.02 3.03 19.90
C PHE A 138 -20.81 2.59 18.67
N VAL A 139 -22.05 3.07 18.59
CA VAL A 139 -22.98 2.81 17.50
C VAL A 139 -23.38 4.14 16.87
N HIS A 140 -23.41 4.20 15.54
CA HIS A 140 -23.80 5.39 14.79
C HIS A 140 -24.69 5.03 13.59
N GLY A 141 -25.50 6.00 13.13
CA GLY A 141 -26.34 5.85 11.95
C GLY A 141 -25.69 6.46 10.71
N VAL A 142 -25.78 5.76 9.59
CA VAL A 142 -25.30 6.21 8.28
C VAL A 142 -26.50 6.51 7.39
N ASP A 143 -26.70 7.80 7.09
CA ASP A 143 -27.84 8.34 6.33
C ASP A 143 -27.40 9.23 5.15
N SER A 144 -26.16 9.12 4.69
CA SER A 144 -25.61 10.04 3.68
C SER A 144 -25.65 9.44 2.27
N LYS A 145 -26.24 10.19 1.32
CA LYS A 145 -26.06 9.95 -0.12
C LYS A 145 -24.56 9.95 -0.43
N GLY A 146 -24.08 8.89 -1.08
CA GLY A 146 -22.66 8.71 -1.43
C GLY A 146 -21.81 7.90 -0.45
N LYS A 147 -22.39 7.39 0.65
CA LYS A 147 -21.74 6.35 1.46
C LYS A 147 -22.15 4.97 0.97
N ILE A 148 -21.18 4.06 0.89
CA ILE A 148 -21.40 2.66 0.53
C ILE A 148 -22.03 1.97 1.74
N PHE A 149 -23.20 1.38 1.54
CA PHE A 149 -23.89 0.54 2.52
C PHE A 149 -23.23 -0.82 2.61
N PHE A 150 -23.19 -1.41 3.80
CA PHE A 150 -22.72 -2.79 4.02
C PHE A 150 -23.83 -3.82 3.79
N VAL A 151 -25.09 -3.40 3.85
CA VAL A 151 -26.24 -4.22 3.48
C VAL A 151 -26.93 -3.67 2.23
N GLU A 152 -27.37 -4.57 1.37
CA GLU A 152 -28.21 -4.23 0.21
C GLU A 152 -29.60 -3.84 0.71
N ASN A 153 -29.82 -2.54 0.98
CA ASN A 153 -31.16 -1.98 1.17
C ASN A 153 -31.18 -0.50 0.76
N GLU A 154 -31.93 -0.20 -0.29
CA GLU A 154 -32.09 1.15 -0.79
C GLU A 154 -33.02 1.95 0.13
N GLY A 155 -32.54 3.07 0.68
CA GLY A 155 -33.39 4.12 1.27
C GLY A 155 -33.64 4.04 2.78
N THR A 156 -32.79 3.36 3.55
CA THR A 156 -32.88 3.37 5.03
C THR A 156 -31.56 3.79 5.68
N VAL A 157 -31.64 4.31 6.90
CA VAL A 157 -30.46 4.58 7.75
C VAL A 157 -29.83 3.24 8.13
N GLU A 158 -28.55 3.04 7.80
CA GLU A 158 -27.80 1.85 8.24
C GLU A 158 -27.16 2.12 9.59
N ILE A 159 -27.45 1.26 10.56
CA ILE A 159 -26.82 1.33 11.89
C ILE A 159 -25.49 0.59 11.83
N ARG A 160 -24.41 1.24 12.23
CA ARG A 160 -23.07 0.68 12.32
C ARG A 160 -22.57 0.69 13.74
N GLU A 161 -21.76 -0.29 14.05
CA GLU A 161 -20.97 -0.35 15.26
C GLU A 161 -19.48 -0.23 14.93
N VAL A 162 -18.77 0.43 15.84
CA VAL A 162 -17.33 0.61 15.76
C VAL A 162 -16.72 0.16 17.09
N THR A 163 -15.71 -0.68 17.01
CA THR A 163 -14.86 -1.04 18.15
C THR A 163 -13.45 -0.58 17.86
N LYS A 164 -12.86 0.20 18.77
CA LYS A 164 -11.47 0.65 18.66
C LYS A 164 -10.59 -0.14 19.61
N PHE A 165 -9.40 -0.47 19.13
CA PHE A 165 -8.38 -1.23 19.84
C PHE A 165 -7.11 -0.41 19.98
N GLU A 166 -6.49 -0.53 21.15
CA GLU A 166 -5.12 -0.11 21.39
C GLU A 166 -4.27 -1.35 21.62
N CYS A 167 -3.17 -1.48 20.90
CA CYS A 167 -2.31 -2.66 20.94
C CYS A 167 -0.86 -2.28 21.21
N ARG A 168 -0.10 -3.21 21.78
CA ARG A 168 1.33 -2.98 22.03
C ARG A 168 2.19 -3.11 20.78
N SER A 169 1.79 -3.97 19.84
CA SER A 169 2.55 -4.17 18.61
C SER A 169 1.66 -4.58 17.44
N PHE A 170 2.14 -4.25 16.25
CA PHE A 170 1.58 -4.65 14.96
C PHE A 170 2.69 -5.28 14.10
N THR A 171 2.34 -6.31 13.33
CA THR A 171 3.21 -6.95 12.35
C THR A 171 2.36 -7.49 11.20
N ILE A 172 2.93 -7.54 10.00
CA ILE A 172 2.29 -8.17 8.83
C ILE A 172 2.84 -9.59 8.72
N GLY A 173 1.94 -10.57 8.79
CA GLY A 173 2.21 -11.96 8.45
C GLY A 173 2.02 -12.13 6.94
N ILE A 174 3.11 -12.40 6.25
CA ILE A 174 3.12 -12.80 4.84
C ILE A 174 3.46 -14.28 4.84
N ASP A 175 2.57 -15.10 4.26
CA ASP A 175 2.87 -16.50 4.04
C ASP A 175 3.78 -16.59 2.81
N TYR A 176 4.98 -17.15 3.00
CA TYR A 176 5.89 -17.43 1.90
C TYR A 176 5.73 -18.90 1.51
N THR A 177 5.65 -19.16 0.22
CA THR A 177 5.74 -20.53 -0.29
C THR A 177 7.15 -21.09 -0.04
N GLU A 178 7.26 -22.41 0.07
CA GLU A 178 8.59 -23.07 0.21
C GLU A 178 9.51 -22.73 -0.99
N GLU A 179 8.94 -22.50 -2.17
CA GLU A 179 9.69 -22.08 -3.37
C GLU A 179 10.26 -20.66 -3.20
N GLU A 180 9.45 -19.70 -2.76
CA GLU A 180 9.91 -18.34 -2.46
C GLU A 180 10.92 -18.31 -1.31
N ILE A 181 10.75 -19.16 -0.29
CA ILE A 181 11.71 -19.32 0.80
C ILE A 181 13.05 -19.81 0.24
N GLU A 182 13.06 -20.75 -0.70
CA GLU A 182 14.29 -21.23 -1.35
C GLU A 182 14.92 -20.16 -2.26
N GLU A 183 14.14 -19.37 -3.00
CA GLU A 183 14.66 -18.25 -3.79
C GLU A 183 15.29 -17.15 -2.90
N ILE A 184 14.66 -16.85 -1.76
CA ILE A 184 15.20 -15.93 -0.76
C ILE A 184 16.50 -16.49 -0.17
N LYS A 185 16.55 -17.79 0.18
CA LYS A 185 17.78 -18.43 0.68
C LYS A 185 18.91 -18.41 -0.35
N GLN A 186 18.60 -18.64 -1.63
CA GLN A 186 19.57 -18.54 -2.71
C GLN A 186 20.10 -17.12 -2.83
N SER A 187 19.22 -16.12 -2.75
CA SER A 187 19.59 -14.70 -2.78
C SER A 187 20.47 -14.30 -1.59
N ILE A 188 20.15 -14.76 -0.38
CA ILE A 188 20.97 -14.55 0.82
C ILE A 188 22.33 -15.25 0.67
N THR A 189 22.36 -16.47 0.14
CA THR A 189 23.62 -17.20 -0.10
C THR A 189 24.49 -16.49 -1.13
N ILE A 190 23.89 -15.87 -2.15
CA ILE A 190 24.61 -15.00 -3.09
C ILE A 190 25.16 -13.80 -2.36
N ILE A 191 24.38 -13.11 -1.53
CA ILE A 191 24.82 -11.94 -0.73
C ILE A 191 25.94 -12.31 0.25
N GLU A 192 25.90 -13.48 0.88
CA GLU A 192 26.93 -13.94 1.82
C GLU A 192 28.21 -14.42 1.12
N ARG A 193 28.11 -14.93 -0.10
CA ARG A 193 29.27 -15.36 -0.92
C ARG A 193 29.84 -14.23 -1.75
N SER A 194 29.02 -13.29 -2.16
CA SER A 194 29.46 -11.97 -2.58
C SER A 194 29.89 -11.25 -1.32
N ILE A 195 31.14 -11.47 -0.92
CA ILE A 195 31.92 -10.37 -0.38
C ILE A 195 31.58 -9.21 -1.32
N PHE A 196 30.78 -8.23 -0.88
CA PHE A 196 30.66 -6.97 -1.61
C PHE A 196 32.10 -6.62 -1.91
N GLU A 197 32.51 -6.76 -3.17
CA GLU A 197 33.89 -6.58 -3.56
C GLU A 197 34.15 -5.12 -3.24
N THR A 198 34.77 -4.90 -2.10
CA THR A 198 35.30 -3.63 -1.67
C THR A 198 36.50 -3.41 -2.59
N GLY A 199 36.21 -3.07 -3.85
CA GLY A 199 37.22 -2.91 -4.91
C GLY A 199 36.91 -3.49 -6.29
N GLY A 200 35.68 -3.93 -6.60
CA GLY A 200 35.35 -4.46 -7.94
C GLY A 200 34.28 -3.63 -8.64
N ASP A 201 34.70 -2.77 -9.58
CA ASP A 201 33.92 -2.16 -10.68
C ASP A 201 32.40 -1.98 -10.46
N ASP A 202 31.97 -1.47 -9.31
CA ASP A 202 30.58 -1.09 -9.11
C ASP A 202 30.35 0.25 -9.84
N PRO A 203 29.53 0.29 -10.92
CA PRO A 203 29.29 1.51 -11.68
C PRO A 203 28.60 2.60 -10.87
N TYR A 204 28.12 2.31 -9.65
CA TYR A 204 27.54 3.29 -8.73
C TYR A 204 28.55 3.93 -7.78
N PHE A 205 29.75 3.35 -7.59
CA PHE A 205 30.78 3.90 -6.70
C PHE A 205 31.98 4.38 -7.52
N SER A 206 32.26 5.67 -7.38
CA SER A 206 32.94 6.45 -8.41
C SER A 206 34.42 6.60 -8.07
N VAL A 207 35.24 5.65 -8.53
CA VAL A 207 36.69 5.84 -8.65
C VAL A 207 36.94 6.72 -9.87
N ASN A 208 37.76 7.77 -9.70
CA ASN A 208 38.09 8.67 -10.81
C ASN A 208 38.66 7.87 -12.00
N PRO A 209 38.19 8.10 -13.23
CA PRO A 209 38.80 7.51 -14.41
C PRO A 209 40.29 7.87 -14.45
N VAL A 210 41.15 6.88 -14.70
CA VAL A 210 42.61 7.08 -14.78
C VAL A 210 42.98 8.01 -15.95
N ASN A 211 42.14 8.06 -16.98
CA ASN A 211 42.35 8.86 -18.19
C ASN A 211 41.14 9.79 -18.39
N GLY A 212 41.19 10.99 -17.82
CA GLY A 212 40.21 12.05 -18.11
C GLY A 212 40.57 12.82 -19.39
N THR A 213 39.58 13.48 -19.98
CA THR A 213 39.76 14.47 -21.05
C THR A 213 39.83 15.87 -20.43
N GLU A 214 40.68 16.76 -20.95
CA GLU A 214 40.78 18.14 -20.44
C GLU A 214 39.41 18.82 -20.37
N GLY A 215 39.03 19.26 -19.17
CA GLY A 215 37.74 19.88 -18.90
C GLY A 215 36.60 18.93 -18.50
N GLU A 216 36.82 17.61 -18.52
CA GLU A 216 35.85 16.61 -18.09
C GLU A 216 35.46 16.80 -16.62
N LEU A 217 34.19 16.54 -16.30
CA LEU A 217 33.64 16.67 -14.96
C LEU A 217 33.29 15.30 -14.41
N PHE A 218 33.64 15.06 -13.14
CA PHE A 218 33.39 13.81 -12.45
C PHE A 218 32.93 14.11 -11.03
N TYR A 219 31.85 13.46 -10.59
CA TYR A 219 31.40 13.56 -9.20
C TYR A 219 31.83 12.31 -8.44
N ASN A 220 32.73 12.50 -7.48
CA ASN A 220 33.24 11.45 -6.61
C ASN A 220 32.32 11.32 -5.38
N SER A 221 31.48 10.30 -5.39
CA SER A 221 30.51 9.96 -4.34
C SER A 221 31.15 9.54 -3.02
N ASP A 222 32.38 8.99 -3.04
CA ASP A 222 33.11 8.62 -1.81
C ASP A 222 33.59 9.84 -1.02
N THR A 223 34.06 10.86 -1.74
CA THR A 223 34.57 12.11 -1.14
C THR A 223 33.55 13.25 -1.14
N ASN A 224 32.41 13.04 -1.80
CA ASN A 224 31.34 14.01 -2.02
C ASN A 224 31.86 15.31 -2.67
N ARG A 225 32.65 15.17 -3.74
CA ARG A 225 33.33 16.27 -4.43
C ARG A 225 33.09 16.21 -5.93
N LEU A 226 32.81 17.36 -6.51
CA LEU A 226 32.84 17.56 -7.96
C LEU A 226 34.25 17.92 -8.38
N GLN A 227 34.83 17.12 -9.26
CA GLN A 227 36.18 17.30 -9.79
C GLN A 227 36.13 17.61 -11.28
N LYS A 228 37.16 18.32 -11.74
CA LYS A 228 37.42 18.64 -13.14
C LYS A 228 38.80 18.16 -13.52
N PHE A 229 38.94 17.51 -14.67
CA PHE A 229 40.23 17.10 -15.18
C PHE A 229 40.97 18.29 -15.79
N VAL A 230 42.13 18.64 -15.24
CA VAL A 230 42.97 19.77 -15.67
C VAL A 230 44.44 19.36 -15.65
N ASN A 231 45.13 19.53 -16.77
CA ASN A 231 46.56 19.24 -16.91
C ASN A 231 46.97 17.79 -16.54
N GLY A 232 46.11 16.81 -16.81
CA GLY A 232 46.40 15.41 -16.50
C GLY A 232 46.00 14.96 -15.09
N GLU A 233 45.40 15.83 -14.29
CA GLU A 233 44.99 15.53 -12.91
C GLU A 233 43.52 15.93 -12.65
N TRP A 234 42.85 15.19 -11.76
CA TRP A 234 41.51 15.55 -11.30
C TRP A 234 41.59 16.57 -10.18
N MET A 235 41.20 17.81 -10.46
CA MET A 235 41.15 18.89 -9.47
C MET A 235 39.74 19.06 -8.91
N ASP A 236 39.60 19.16 -7.59
CA ASP A 236 38.33 19.50 -6.95
C ASP A 236 37.91 20.93 -7.30
N ILE A 237 36.70 21.08 -7.83
CA ILE A 237 36.10 22.36 -8.18
C ILE A 237 34.89 22.70 -7.31
N SER A 238 34.56 21.83 -6.34
CA SER A 238 33.51 22.06 -5.35
C SER A 238 34.08 22.50 -4.00
N GLY A 239 33.38 23.40 -3.31
CA GLY A 239 33.43 23.43 -1.85
C GLY A 239 32.56 22.29 -1.35
N VAL A 240 33.12 21.35 -0.58
CA VAL A 240 32.50 20.11 -0.06
C VAL A 240 30.97 20.18 0.01
N GLY A 241 30.29 19.48 -0.90
CA GLY A 241 28.85 19.61 -1.12
C GLY A 241 28.02 18.85 -0.09
N GLY A 242 27.89 19.37 1.12
CA GLY A 242 26.98 18.84 2.14
C GLY A 242 27.50 17.61 2.92
N PRO A 243 26.86 17.28 4.05
CA PRO A 243 27.37 16.27 4.98
C PRO A 243 27.38 14.87 4.35
N PRO A 244 28.42 14.06 4.63
CA PRO A 244 28.49 12.68 4.15
C PRO A 244 27.28 11.89 4.65
N SER A 245 26.67 11.10 3.77
CA SER A 245 25.62 10.16 4.18
C SER A 245 26.19 9.19 5.22
N PRO A 246 25.55 9.02 6.38
CA PRO A 246 26.00 8.05 7.37
C PRO A 246 25.87 6.63 6.78
N ARG A 247 26.99 5.90 6.70
CA ARG A 247 26.98 4.47 6.39
C ARG A 247 26.38 3.73 7.60
N ARG A 248 25.29 2.99 7.40
CA ARG A 248 24.84 1.89 8.28
C ARG A 248 25.18 0.57 7.60
#